data_AF-A0A850G4Q4-F1
#
_entry.id   AF-A0A850G4Q4-F1
#
_cell.length_a   1.000
_cell.length_b   1.000
_cell.length_c   1.000
_cell.angle_alpha   90.00
_cell.angle_beta   90.00
_cell.angle_gamma   90.00
#
_symmetry.space_group_name_H-M   'P 1'
#
loop_
_entity.id
_entity.type
_entity.pdbx_description
1 polymer ?
#
loop_
_entity_poly.entity_id
_entity_poly.type
_entity_poly.pdbx_seq_one_letter_code
_entity_poly.pdbx_strand_id
1 'polypeptide(L)'
;MDVKQIFDEMPRRYKAGSADKPAVYYFSIDNHKYTVKVGDSCVVEAGKTVDNADVILKTDEKIFVNMVVKGKLPGPIDIARGKIKTNDPAGLQKLKQMFDFG
;
A
#
# COMPACT_ATOMS: atom_id res chain seq x y z
N MET A 1 1.48 -7.10 13.32
CA MET A 1 0.35 -6.58 12.53
C MET A 1 0.15 -7.48 11.34
N ASP A 2 -1.09 -7.92 11.11
CA ASP A 2 -1.50 -8.59 9.88
C ASP A 2 -1.94 -7.57 8.80
N VAL A 3 -2.36 -8.06 7.63
CA VAL A 3 -2.79 -7.21 6.52
C VAL A 3 -3.97 -6.32 6.91
N LYS A 4 -4.99 -6.87 7.55
CA LYS A 4 -6.19 -6.12 7.94
C LYS A 4 -5.83 -5.00 8.93
N GLN A 5 -5.03 -5.32 9.95
CA GLN A 5 -4.57 -4.37 10.96
C GLN A 5 -3.76 -3.23 10.35
N ILE A 6 -2.94 -3.49 9.33
CA ILE A 6 -2.21 -2.43 8.61
C ILE A 6 -3.20 -1.45 7.99
N PHE A 7 -4.18 -1.94 7.22
CA PHE A 7 -5.16 -1.10 6.53
C PHE A 7 -6.08 -0.35 7.50
N ASP A 8 -6.52 -0.98 8.61
CA ASP A 8 -7.32 -0.33 9.64
C ASP A 8 -6.57 0.84 10.33
N GLU A 9 -5.24 0.71 10.49
CA GLU A 9 -4.39 1.73 11.13
C GLU A 9 -4.00 2.88 10.18
N MET A 10 -4.05 2.68 8.85
CA MET A 10 -3.58 3.67 7.88
C MET A 10 -4.18 5.07 8.10
N PRO A 11 -5.51 5.27 8.27
CA PRO A 11 -6.06 6.61 8.50
C PRO A 11 -5.47 7.31 9.73
N ARG A 12 -5.22 6.57 10.81
CA ARG A 12 -4.65 7.09 12.06
C ARG A 12 -3.16 7.39 11.93
N ARG A 13 -2.42 6.60 11.14
CA ARG A 13 -0.97 6.75 10.92
C ARG A 13 -0.61 7.72 9.80
N TYR A 14 -1.61 8.26 9.10
CA TYR A 14 -1.40 9.18 7.98
C TYR A 14 -0.92 10.54 8.46
N LYS A 15 0.14 11.05 7.84
CA LYS A 15 0.64 12.41 8.05
C LYS A 15 -0.18 13.36 7.17
N ALA A 16 -1.18 14.01 7.74
CA ALA A 16 -2.02 14.96 7.01
C ALA A 16 -1.16 16.04 6.31
N GLY A 17 -1.50 16.36 5.06
CA GLY A 17 -0.74 17.31 4.23
C GLY A 17 0.57 16.78 3.63
N SER A 18 0.91 15.49 3.82
CA SER A 18 2.12 14.89 3.23
C SER A 18 1.98 14.45 1.77
N ALA A 19 0.75 14.42 1.24
CA ALA A 19 0.50 14.12 -0.17
C ALA A 19 0.59 15.41 -1.01
N ASP A 20 1.52 15.44 -1.97
CA ASP A 20 1.65 16.56 -2.92
C ASP A 20 0.38 16.78 -3.76
N LYS A 21 -0.32 15.69 -4.07
CA LYS A 21 -1.60 15.67 -4.80
C LYS A 21 -2.44 14.48 -4.35
N PRO A 22 -3.78 14.56 -4.45
CA PRO A 22 -4.64 13.41 -4.23
C PRO A 22 -4.27 12.24 -5.14
N ALA A 23 -4.30 11.02 -4.61
CA ALA A 23 -3.98 9.81 -5.35
C ALA A 23 -4.74 8.60 -4.80
N VAL A 24 -5.04 7.65 -5.67
CA VAL A 24 -5.74 6.41 -5.35
C VAL A 24 -4.83 5.21 -5.56
N TYR A 25 -4.74 4.38 -4.54
CA TYR A 25 -3.93 3.18 -4.50
C TYR A 25 -4.84 1.96 -4.40
N TYR A 26 -4.58 0.95 -5.22
CA TYR A 26 -5.26 -0.34 -5.14
C TYR A 26 -4.29 -1.44 -4.72
N PHE A 27 -4.68 -2.18 -3.69
CA PHE A 27 -3.91 -3.29 -3.13
C PHE A 27 -4.66 -4.60 -3.36
N SER A 28 -3.94 -5.59 -3.89
CA SER A 28 -4.37 -6.98 -3.96
C SER A 28 -3.32 -7.84 -3.27
N ILE A 29 -3.58 -8.19 -2.02
CA ILE A 29 -2.66 -8.91 -1.14
C ILE A 29 -3.25 -10.30 -0.87
N ASP A 30 -2.86 -11.30 -1.65
CA ASP A 30 -3.53 -12.62 -1.70
C ASP A 30 -5.07 -12.49 -1.74
N ASN A 31 -5.76 -12.84 -0.63
CA ASN A 31 -7.22 -12.79 -0.53
C ASN A 31 -7.78 -11.41 -0.09
N HIS A 32 -6.90 -10.49 0.27
CA HIS A 32 -7.25 -9.15 0.72
C HIS A 32 -7.22 -8.15 -0.44
N LYS A 33 -8.26 -7.36 -0.56
CA LYS A 33 -8.34 -6.26 -1.54
C LYS A 33 -8.69 -4.98 -0.81
N TYR A 34 -7.96 -3.92 -1.09
CA TYR A 34 -8.20 -2.60 -0.49
C TYR A 34 -7.98 -1.50 -1.51
N THR A 35 -8.77 -0.45 -1.41
CA THR A 35 -8.57 0.80 -2.11
C THR A 35 -8.25 1.88 -1.07
N VAL A 36 -7.14 2.57 -1.24
CA VAL A 36 -6.69 3.63 -0.34
C VAL A 36 -6.66 4.94 -1.12
N LYS A 37 -7.36 5.95 -0.60
CA LYS A 37 -7.39 7.30 -1.16
C LYS A 37 -6.62 8.21 -0.21
N VAL A 38 -5.59 8.88 -0.73
CA VAL A 38 -4.78 9.85 0.05
C VAL A 38 -4.91 11.23 -0.55
N GLY A 39 -4.90 12.26 0.29
CA GLY A 39 -5.00 13.67 -0.04
C GLY A 39 -4.87 14.49 1.24
N ASP A 40 -5.84 15.34 1.54
CA ASP A 40 -5.90 16.02 2.85
C ASP A 40 -6.05 15.03 4.01
N SER A 41 -6.72 13.90 3.75
CA SER A 41 -6.88 12.77 4.67
C SER A 41 -6.56 11.44 3.97
N CYS A 42 -6.53 10.36 4.75
CA CYS A 42 -6.40 9.01 4.24
C CYS A 42 -7.70 8.24 4.52
N VAL A 43 -8.30 7.70 3.45
CA VAL A 43 -9.50 6.86 3.52
C VAL A 43 -9.17 5.48 2.99
N VAL A 44 -9.58 4.45 3.72
CA VAL A 44 -9.38 3.05 3.35
C VAL A 44 -10.73 2.38 3.14
N GLU A 45 -10.88 1.73 2.00
CA GLU A 45 -12.09 1.02 1.61
C GLU A 45 -11.75 -0.44 1.30
N ALA A 46 -12.59 -1.38 1.78
CA ALA A 46 -12.44 -2.78 1.46
C ALA A 46 -12.86 -3.06 0.00
N GLY A 47 -12.08 -3.88 -0.70
CA GLY A 47 -12.32 -4.26 -2.08
C GLY A 47 -11.69 -3.31 -3.11
N LYS A 48 -12.08 -3.53 -4.38
CA LYS A 48 -11.79 -2.62 -5.49
C LYS A 48 -13.00 -1.69 -5.63
N THR A 49 -12.88 -0.45 -5.14
CA THR A 49 -13.99 0.53 -5.10
C THR A 49 -13.89 1.60 -6.19
N VAL A 50 -12.85 1.54 -7.01
CA VAL A 50 -12.62 2.41 -8.18
C VAL A 50 -12.28 1.57 -9.40
N ASP A 51 -12.64 2.03 -10.59
CA ASP A 51 -12.29 1.34 -11.83
C ASP A 51 -10.80 1.43 -12.14
N ASN A 52 -10.25 2.63 -11.94
CA ASN A 52 -8.85 2.99 -12.19
C ASN A 52 -8.21 3.52 -10.90
N ALA A 53 -7.09 2.93 -10.51
CA ALA A 53 -6.22 3.44 -9.45
C ALA A 53 -4.93 3.97 -10.08
N ASP A 54 -4.37 5.03 -9.52
CA ASP A 54 -3.10 5.61 -9.98
C ASP A 54 -1.95 4.62 -9.76
N VAL A 55 -1.96 3.98 -8.58
CA VAL A 55 -0.93 3.03 -8.17
C VAL A 55 -1.58 1.72 -7.77
N ILE A 56 -1.03 0.61 -8.24
CA ILE A 56 -1.51 -0.74 -7.98
C ILE A 56 -0.36 -1.54 -7.38
N LEU A 57 -0.60 -2.20 -6.25
CA LEU A 57 0.31 -3.20 -5.70
C LEU A 57 -0.40 -4.55 -5.63
N LYS A 58 0.21 -5.57 -6.25
CA LYS A 58 -0.18 -6.97 -6.08
C LYS A 58 0.98 -7.73 -5.47
N THR A 59 0.76 -8.41 -4.34
CA THR A 59 1.80 -9.21 -3.69
C THR A 59 1.20 -10.26 -2.76
N ASP A 60 2.03 -11.16 -2.22
CA ASP A 60 1.63 -12.04 -1.11
C ASP A 60 1.65 -11.31 0.26
N GLU A 61 0.89 -11.83 1.22
CA GLU A 61 0.75 -11.26 2.58
C GLU A 61 2.10 -11.16 3.30
N LYS A 62 2.95 -12.18 3.13
CA LYS A 62 4.25 -12.26 3.81
C LYS A 62 5.17 -11.13 3.36
N ILE A 63 5.25 -10.86 2.06
CA ILE A 63 6.04 -9.75 1.51
C ILE A 63 5.44 -8.42 1.95
N PHE A 64 4.13 -8.25 1.85
CA PHE A 64 3.46 -7.00 2.24
C PHE A 64 3.73 -6.64 3.71
N VAL A 65 3.46 -7.56 4.63
CA VAL A 65 3.68 -7.33 6.07
C VAL A 65 5.15 -7.06 6.38
N ASN A 66 6.08 -7.81 5.77
CA ASN A 66 7.51 -7.55 5.97
C ASN A 66 7.92 -6.16 5.43
N MET A 67 7.36 -5.72 4.30
CA MET A 67 7.67 -4.43 3.71
C MET A 67 7.14 -3.27 4.54
N VAL A 68 5.90 -3.37 5.04
CA VAL A 68 5.27 -2.30 5.82
C VAL A 68 5.78 -2.26 7.25
N VAL A 69 5.82 -3.41 7.94
CA VAL A 69 6.09 -3.48 9.39
C VAL A 69 7.58 -3.61 9.71
N LYS A 70 8.38 -4.18 8.80
CA LYS A 70 9.82 -4.41 9.04
C LYS A 70 10.71 -3.59 8.12
N GLY A 71 10.13 -2.76 7.26
CA GLY A 71 10.85 -2.02 6.23
C GLY A 71 11.63 -2.91 5.24
N LYS A 72 11.36 -4.22 5.21
CA LYS A 72 12.14 -5.19 4.42
C LYS A 72 11.67 -5.15 2.97
N LEU A 73 12.54 -4.71 2.08
CA LEU A 73 12.28 -4.71 0.64
C LEU A 73 12.25 -6.14 0.08
N PRO A 74 11.41 -6.40 -0.95
CA PRO A 74 11.42 -7.69 -1.65
C PRO A 74 12.79 -7.96 -2.28
N GLY A 75 13.23 -9.22 -2.24
CA GLY A 75 14.50 -9.61 -2.83
C GLY A 75 14.40 -9.81 -4.35
N PRO A 76 15.54 -9.92 -5.05
CA PRO A 76 15.57 -10.20 -6.50
C PRO A 76 14.78 -11.45 -6.89
N ILE A 77 14.80 -12.50 -6.05
CA ILE A 77 14.08 -13.75 -6.28
C ILE A 77 12.56 -13.56 -6.18
N ASP A 78 12.07 -12.72 -5.26
CA ASP A 78 10.64 -12.45 -5.10
C ASP A 78 10.09 -11.71 -6.34
N ILE A 79 10.88 -10.77 -6.85
CA ILE A 79 10.57 -10.03 -8.09
C ILE A 79 10.60 -10.96 -9.30
N ALA A 80 11.66 -11.76 -9.46
CA ALA A 80 11.81 -12.70 -10.58
C ALA A 80 10.68 -13.74 -10.64
N ARG A 81 10.15 -14.15 -9.48
CA ARG A 81 9.00 -15.07 -9.38
C ARG A 81 7.65 -14.37 -9.55
N GLY A 82 7.63 -13.06 -9.78
CA GLY A 82 6.41 -12.27 -9.96
C GLY A 82 5.54 -12.16 -8.71
N LYS A 83 6.13 -12.37 -7.52
CA LYS A 83 5.43 -12.29 -6.24
C LYS A 83 5.09 -10.87 -5.82
N ILE A 84 5.71 -9.89 -6.46
CA ILE A 84 5.34 -8.48 -6.34
C ILE A 84 5.18 -7.88 -7.73
N LYS A 85 4.08 -7.16 -7.94
CA LYS A 85 3.81 -6.42 -9.17
C LYS A 85 3.28 -5.05 -8.80
N THR A 86 3.84 -4.02 -9.42
CA THR A 86 3.33 -2.64 -9.33
C THR A 86 3.42 -1.97 -10.69
N ASN A 87 2.48 -1.09 -11.00
CA ASN A 87 2.55 -0.20 -12.16
C ASN A 87 3.38 1.06 -11.87
N ASP A 88 3.61 1.40 -10.60
CA ASP A 88 4.36 2.58 -10.18
C ASP A 88 5.13 2.32 -8.86
N PRO A 89 6.39 1.86 -8.95
CA PRO A 89 7.26 1.70 -7.77
C PRO A 89 7.52 3.01 -7.02
N ALA A 90 7.60 4.15 -7.72
CA ALA A 90 7.89 5.44 -7.12
C ALA A 90 6.70 5.94 -6.29
N GLY A 91 5.48 5.76 -6.80
CA GLY A 91 4.23 6.02 -6.09
C GLY A 91 4.15 5.25 -4.76
N LEU A 92 4.54 3.97 -4.74
CA LEU A 92 4.59 3.19 -3.49
C LEU A 92 5.63 3.69 -2.49
N GLN A 93 6.81 4.12 -2.97
CA GLN A 93 7.82 4.72 -2.08
C GLN A 93 7.33 6.04 -1.48
N LYS A 94 6.64 6.87 -2.28
CA LYS A 94 6.00 8.10 -1.77
C LYS A 94 4.93 7.78 -0.74
N LEU A 95 4.04 6.83 -1.04
CA LEU A 95 3.01 6.39 -0.10
C LEU A 95 3.63 6.01 1.24
N LYS A 96 4.69 5.19 1.26
CA LYS A 96 5.38 4.80 2.50
C LYS A 96 5.79 6.01 3.35
N GLN A 97 6.27 7.08 2.72
CA GLN A 97 6.72 8.29 3.43
C GLN A 97 5.56 9.07 4.09
N MET A 98 4.34 8.94 3.55
CA MET A 98 3.13 9.58 4.05
C MET A 98 2.60 8.99 5.37
N PHE A 99 3.11 7.83 5.80
CA PHE A 99 2.66 7.18 7.04
C PHE A 99 3.80 7.05 8.05
N ASP A 100 3.41 6.88 9.31
CA ASP A 100 4.31 6.56 10.41
C ASP A 100 4.06 5.12 10.90
N PHE A 101 4.62 4.15 10.18
CA PHE A 101 4.51 2.73 10.54
C PHE A 101 5.68 2.19 11.38
N GLY A 102 6.70 3.01 11.68
CA GLY A 102 7.90 2.60 12.43
C GLY A 102 8.85 1.74 11.60
#